data_AF-A0A2V9Q916-F1
#
_entry.id   AF-A0A2V9Q916-F1
#
_cell.length_a   1.000
_cell.length_b   1.000
_cell.length_c   1.000
_cell.angle_alpha   90.00
_cell.angle_beta   90.00
_cell.angle_gamma   90.00
#
_symmetry.space_group_name_H-M   'P 1'
#
loop_
_entity.id
_entity.type
_entity.pdbx_description
1 polymer ?
#
loop_
_entity_poly.entity_id
_entity_poly.type
_entity_poly.pdbx_seq_one_letter_code
_entity_poly.pdbx_strand_id
1 'polypeptide(L)'
;PDAMNHYGVAREAAALYGLGLKPIETSVAKAGELQTTKGTTEVVPSRVLPSGPRVKANASGDASFSIDIEDKEGCARYTAQIVRGVRIKASPTHIAARLALVDQRPINNAADASNYTLWEMGHPTHAFDLDLLQGGKIIVRRARAGETLKTLDGVDRKLSPEDLIIADAKKPVAL
;
A
#
# COMPACT_ATOMS: atom_id res chain seq x y z
N PRO A 1 12.19 -12.63 -6.08
CA PRO A 1 13.33 -13.12 -5.27
C PRO A 1 13.15 -12.69 -3.82
N ASP A 2 13.42 -13.58 -2.89
CA ASP A 2 13.09 -13.44 -1.47
C ASP A 2 14.11 -12.62 -0.67
N ALA A 3 15.36 -12.53 -1.15
CA ALA A 3 16.43 -11.71 -0.56
C ALA A 3 16.50 -10.27 -1.09
N MET A 4 15.49 -9.77 -1.79
CA MET A 4 15.42 -8.37 -2.28
C MET A 4 14.87 -7.37 -1.23
N ASN A 5 14.92 -7.74 0.05
CA ASN A 5 14.43 -6.94 1.16
C ASN A 5 15.17 -7.33 2.45
N HIS A 6 15.14 -6.44 3.44
CA HIS A 6 15.86 -6.60 4.70
C HIS A 6 15.40 -7.84 5.48
N TYR A 7 14.10 -8.11 5.52
CA TYR A 7 13.58 -9.27 6.24
C TYR A 7 14.00 -10.60 5.61
N GLY A 8 14.02 -10.67 4.28
CA GLY A 8 14.52 -11.82 3.53
C GLY A 8 15.99 -12.08 3.79
N VAL A 9 16.84 -11.04 3.70
CA VAL A 9 18.26 -11.16 4.04
C VAL A 9 18.46 -11.57 5.49
N ALA A 10 17.69 -11.01 6.43
CA ALA A 10 17.74 -11.39 7.83
C ALA A 10 17.35 -12.86 8.06
N ARG A 11 16.37 -13.37 7.31
CA ARG A 11 15.97 -14.78 7.37
C ARG A 11 17.09 -15.70 6.89
N GLU A 12 17.74 -15.38 5.78
CA GLU A 12 18.87 -16.16 5.28
C GLU A 12 20.04 -16.15 6.26
N ALA A 13 20.37 -14.99 6.83
CA ALA A 13 21.39 -14.89 7.88
C ALA A 13 21.02 -15.72 9.12
N ALA A 14 19.76 -15.65 9.58
CA ALA A 14 19.30 -16.42 10.73
C ALA A 14 19.44 -17.93 10.49
N ALA A 15 19.10 -18.42 9.29
CA ALA A 15 19.27 -19.81 8.90
C ALA A 15 20.75 -20.22 8.86
N LEU A 16 21.62 -19.38 8.28
CA LEU A 16 23.06 -19.67 8.14
C LEU A 16 23.78 -19.73 9.50
N TYR A 17 23.43 -18.85 10.44
CA TYR A 17 24.10 -18.74 11.74
C TYR A 17 23.38 -19.47 12.87
N GLY A 18 22.26 -20.14 12.60
CA GLY A 18 21.47 -20.84 13.63
C GLY A 18 20.86 -19.89 14.67
N LEU A 19 20.49 -18.68 14.25
CA LEU A 19 19.92 -17.64 15.12
C LEU A 19 18.39 -17.59 15.01
N GLY A 20 17.74 -17.04 16.03
CA GLY A 20 16.31 -16.72 15.97
C GLY A 20 16.05 -15.49 15.10
N LEU A 21 15.06 -15.57 14.20
CA LEU A 21 14.58 -14.43 13.43
C LEU A 21 13.52 -13.66 14.24
N LYS A 22 13.73 -12.35 14.46
CA LYS A 22 12.72 -11.50 15.10
C LYS A 22 11.54 -11.29 14.13
N PRO A 23 10.28 -11.54 14.54
CA PRO A 23 9.13 -11.29 13.68
C PRO A 23 8.90 -9.79 13.47
N ILE A 24 8.28 -9.46 12.34
CA ILE A 24 7.86 -8.08 12.06
C ILE A 24 6.67 -7.73 12.94
N GLU A 25 6.77 -6.57 13.59
CA GLU A 25 5.69 -6.01 14.39
C GLU A 25 4.61 -5.44 13.44
N THR A 26 3.51 -6.17 13.31
CA THR A 26 2.36 -5.79 12.45
C THR A 26 1.24 -5.09 13.21
N SER A 27 1.42 -4.88 14.52
CA SER A 27 0.45 -4.13 15.31
C SER A 27 0.49 -2.67 14.90
N VAL A 28 -0.61 -2.18 14.35
CA VAL A 28 -0.85 -0.74 14.26
C VAL A 28 -0.95 -0.24 15.69
N ALA A 29 -0.01 0.59 16.13
CA ALA A 29 -0.13 1.28 17.41
C ALA A 29 -1.51 1.94 17.44
N LYS A 30 -2.29 1.70 18.50
CA LYS A 30 -3.56 2.41 18.68
C LYS A 30 -3.25 3.90 18.55
N ALA A 31 -3.99 4.61 17.71
CA ALA A 31 -3.89 6.07 17.60
C ALA A 31 -4.20 6.67 18.98
N GLY A 32 -3.15 6.89 19.79
CA GLY A 32 -3.27 7.22 21.20
C GLY A 32 -1.96 7.59 21.92
N GLU A 33 -0.78 7.27 21.37
CA GLU A 33 0.51 7.66 21.98
C GLU A 33 1.23 8.81 21.25
N LEU A 34 0.55 9.53 20.36
CA LEU A 34 1.02 10.82 19.87
C LEU A 34 0.06 11.92 20.36
N GLN A 35 0.59 12.83 21.17
CA GLN A 35 -0.11 13.79 22.02
C GLN A 35 -1.31 14.50 21.35
N THR A 36 -2.44 14.36 22.03
CA THR A 36 -3.69 15.14 22.06
C THR A 36 -3.78 16.42 21.21
N THR A 37 -4.63 16.40 20.17
CA THR A 37 -5.68 17.42 19.93
C THR A 37 -6.83 16.77 19.13
N LYS A 38 -8.06 16.98 19.62
CA LYS A 38 -9.34 16.34 19.26
C LYS A 38 -9.55 16.03 17.77
N GLY A 39 -9.86 14.78 17.47
CA GLY A 39 -10.44 14.29 16.22
C GLY A 39 -10.61 12.78 16.28
N THR A 40 -11.85 12.28 16.19
CA THR A 40 -12.22 10.88 16.40
C THR A 40 -11.53 9.97 15.38
N THR A 41 -10.58 9.15 15.81
CA THR A 41 -9.92 8.12 14.99
C THR A 41 -10.49 6.74 15.35
N GLU A 42 -11.26 6.16 14.43
CA GLU A 42 -11.56 4.72 14.45
C GLU A 42 -10.44 3.96 13.71
N VAL A 43 -9.81 3.01 14.41
CA VAL A 43 -8.83 2.08 13.86
C VAL A 43 -9.45 0.69 13.92
N VAL A 44 -9.67 0.07 12.75
CA VAL A 44 -10.12 -1.33 12.65
C VAL A 44 -8.89 -2.22 12.47
N PRO A 45 -8.56 -3.14 13.40
CA PRO A 45 -7.41 -4.02 13.27
C PRO A 45 -7.73 -5.21 12.37
N SER A 46 -6.91 -5.46 11.35
CA SER A 46 -6.91 -6.72 10.60
C SER A 46 -5.84 -7.65 11.17
N ARG A 47 -6.26 -8.81 11.67
CA ARG A 47 -5.40 -9.87 12.20
C ARG A 47 -5.36 -11.02 11.18
N VAL A 48 -4.17 -11.52 10.84
CA VAL A 48 -3.95 -12.72 10.00
C VAL A 48 -3.41 -13.84 10.93
N LEU A 49 -3.68 -15.15 10.87
CA LEU A 49 -4.06 -16.23 9.91
C LEU A 49 -4.81 -17.37 10.70
N PRO A 50 -5.32 -18.52 10.16
CA PRO A 50 -5.12 -19.15 8.84
C PRO A 50 -6.42 -19.59 8.10
N SER A 51 -6.19 -20.18 6.92
CA SER A 51 -7.11 -20.68 5.88
C SER A 51 -8.42 -21.36 6.33
N GLY A 52 -9.55 -20.75 5.97
CA GLY A 52 -10.93 -21.26 6.07
C GLY A 52 -11.90 -20.33 5.34
N PRO A 53 -13.14 -20.75 5.02
CA PRO A 53 -13.98 -20.10 4.02
C PRO A 53 -14.36 -18.67 4.42
N ARG A 54 -14.28 -17.76 3.43
CA ARG A 54 -14.44 -16.29 3.53
C ARG A 54 -15.64 -15.88 4.40
N VAL A 55 -15.38 -15.15 5.47
CA VAL A 55 -16.41 -14.40 6.21
C VAL A 55 -16.62 -13.04 5.53
N LYS A 56 -17.89 -12.71 5.25
CA LYS A 56 -18.32 -11.44 4.68
C LYS A 56 -17.90 -10.28 5.60
N ALA A 57 -17.26 -9.26 5.02
CA ALA A 57 -16.97 -8.02 5.71
C ALA A 57 -18.27 -7.25 5.95
N ASN A 58 -18.65 -7.08 7.21
CA ASN A 58 -19.60 -6.07 7.66
C ASN A 58 -18.98 -5.34 8.85
N ALA A 59 -18.69 -4.05 8.69
CA ALA A 59 -18.80 -3.06 9.75
C ALA A 59 -18.93 -1.67 9.11
N SER A 60 -19.99 -0.97 9.50
CA SER A 60 -20.57 0.21 8.88
C SER A 60 -19.90 1.50 9.33
N GLY A 61 -19.70 2.43 8.38
CA GLY A 61 -19.23 3.80 8.59
C GLY A 61 -19.10 4.54 7.25
N ASP A 62 -20.24 5.03 6.75
CA ASP A 62 -20.48 6.00 5.65
C ASP A 62 -19.38 6.22 4.59
N ALA A 63 -19.08 5.15 3.87
CA ALA A 63 -18.90 5.06 2.41
C ALA A 63 -18.23 3.72 2.18
N SER A 64 -18.97 2.71 1.70
CA SER A 64 -18.37 1.45 1.30
C SER A 64 -17.44 1.71 0.12
N PHE A 65 -16.13 1.78 0.36
CA PHE A 65 -15.17 1.84 -0.73
C PHE A 65 -14.96 0.43 -1.26
N SER A 66 -15.41 0.14 -2.48
CA SER A 66 -15.32 -1.21 -3.05
C SER A 66 -14.05 -1.41 -3.87
N ILE A 67 -13.64 -2.67 -4.00
CA ILE A 67 -12.54 -3.09 -4.85
C ILE A 67 -13.05 -4.21 -5.74
N ASP A 68 -13.05 -3.95 -7.05
CA ASP A 68 -13.46 -4.91 -8.07
C ASP A 68 -12.21 -5.38 -8.82
N ILE A 69 -12.03 -6.69 -8.94
CA ILE A 69 -10.96 -7.31 -9.73
C ILE A 69 -11.62 -7.95 -10.94
N GLU A 70 -11.57 -7.25 -12.08
CA GLU A 70 -12.12 -7.72 -13.34
C GLU A 70 -11.16 -8.70 -14.02
N ASP A 71 -9.86 -8.37 -14.06
CA ASP A 71 -8.83 -9.27 -14.58
C ASP A 71 -8.15 -10.07 -13.45
N LYS A 72 -8.69 -11.26 -13.20
CA LYS A 72 -8.17 -12.19 -12.19
C LYS A 72 -6.90 -12.92 -12.62
N GLU A 73 -6.60 -12.96 -13.92
CA GLU A 73 -5.37 -13.55 -14.44
C GLU A 73 -4.19 -12.58 -14.24
N GLY A 74 -4.41 -11.30 -14.53
CA GLY A 74 -3.44 -10.24 -14.27
C GLY A 74 -3.27 -9.92 -12.78
N CYS A 75 -4.34 -9.99 -11.99
CA CYS A 75 -4.32 -9.70 -10.56
C CYS A 75 -5.12 -10.73 -9.75
N ALA A 76 -4.44 -11.69 -9.15
CA ALA A 76 -5.11 -12.68 -8.30
C ALA A 76 -5.62 -12.08 -6.97
N ARG A 77 -5.00 -11.00 -6.48
CA ARG A 77 -5.33 -10.36 -5.21
C ARG A 77 -4.97 -8.89 -5.20
N TYR A 78 -5.95 -8.07 -4.82
CA TYR A 78 -5.77 -6.65 -4.55
C TYR A 78 -6.44 -6.31 -3.22
N THR A 79 -5.73 -5.61 -2.35
CA THR A 79 -6.21 -5.21 -1.01
C THR A 79 -5.85 -3.76 -0.75
N ALA A 80 -6.74 -3.04 -0.08
CA ALA A 80 -6.47 -1.67 0.35
C ALA A 80 -6.95 -1.46 1.79
N GLN A 81 -6.40 -0.43 2.43
CA GLN A 81 -6.83 0.04 3.73
C GLN A 81 -6.99 1.56 3.67
N ILE A 82 -8.10 2.06 4.22
CA ILE A 82 -8.34 3.50 4.34
C ILE A 82 -7.73 3.99 5.64
N VAL A 83 -6.88 5.02 5.54
CA VAL A 83 -6.29 5.71 6.69
C VAL A 83 -6.70 7.18 6.62
N ARG A 84 -7.46 7.66 7.61
CA ARG A 84 -7.98 9.04 7.66
C ARG A 84 -7.18 9.89 8.65
N GLY A 85 -7.25 11.22 8.47
CA GLY A 85 -6.59 12.18 9.36
C GLY A 85 -5.07 12.27 9.16
N VAL A 86 -4.55 11.77 8.03
CA VAL A 86 -3.13 11.88 7.70
C VAL A 86 -2.81 13.30 7.27
N ARG A 87 -1.76 13.88 7.84
CA ARG A 87 -1.15 15.12 7.33
C ARG A 87 0.13 14.78 6.59
N ILE A 88 0.22 15.20 5.33
CA ILE A 88 1.44 15.05 4.53
C ILE A 88 2.52 15.98 5.08
N LYS A 89 3.68 15.42 5.43
CA LYS A 89 4.83 16.13 5.99
C LYS A 89 6.12 15.36 5.72
N ALA A 90 7.26 15.96 6.06
CA ALA A 90 8.53 15.26 6.04
C ALA A 90 8.51 13.99 6.92
N SER A 91 9.19 12.96 6.46
CA SER A 91 9.31 11.68 7.18
C SER A 91 10.13 11.84 8.46
N PRO A 92 9.87 11.00 9.49
CA PRO A 92 10.72 10.94 10.67
C PRO A 92 12.20 10.72 10.28
N THR A 93 13.11 11.40 10.98
CA THR A 93 14.54 11.42 10.63
C THR A 93 15.17 10.03 10.54
N HIS A 94 14.78 9.11 11.42
CA HIS A 94 15.28 7.73 11.40
C HIS A 94 14.81 6.94 10.16
N ILE A 95 13.59 7.18 9.66
CA ILE A 95 13.09 6.56 8.43
C ILE A 95 13.82 7.15 7.22
N ALA A 96 13.92 8.47 7.16
CA ALA A 96 14.64 9.17 6.10
C ALA A 96 16.11 8.71 6.01
N ALA A 97 16.79 8.57 7.17
CA ALA A 97 18.16 8.08 7.23
C ALA A 97 18.29 6.63 6.72
N ARG A 98 17.36 5.73 7.09
CA ARG A 98 17.36 4.34 6.60
C ARG A 98 17.16 4.26 5.08
N LEU A 99 16.24 5.05 4.53
CA LEU A 99 16.03 5.12 3.08
C LEU A 99 17.28 5.65 2.35
N ALA A 100 17.95 6.66 2.93
CA ALA A 100 19.17 7.19 2.34
C ALA A 100 20.31 6.16 2.27
N LEU A 101 20.38 5.19 3.20
CA LEU A 101 21.38 4.10 3.17
C LEU A 101 21.21 3.13 1.99
N VAL A 102 20.04 3.14 1.35
CA VAL A 102 19.75 2.34 0.14
C VAL A 102 19.57 3.25 -1.09
N ASP A 103 20.23 4.41 -1.07
CA ASP A 103 20.23 5.42 -2.14
C ASP A 103 18.83 5.92 -2.53
N GLN A 104 17.85 5.84 -1.62
CA GLN A 104 16.51 6.37 -1.83
C GLN A 104 16.41 7.78 -1.25
N ARG A 105 16.02 8.74 -2.09
CA ARG A 105 15.72 10.11 -1.67
C ARG A 105 14.37 10.14 -0.94
N PRO A 106 14.30 10.57 0.33
CA PRO A 106 13.03 10.77 1.03
C PRO A 106 12.18 11.85 0.35
N ILE A 107 10.87 11.63 0.27
CA ILE A 107 9.91 12.52 -0.40
C ILE A 107 8.94 13.12 0.63
N ASN A 108 8.12 12.28 1.25
CA ASN A 108 7.16 12.65 2.30
C ASN A 108 6.74 11.38 3.06
N ASN A 109 6.10 11.57 4.21
CA ASN A 109 5.70 10.47 5.10
C ASN A 109 4.82 9.39 4.45
N ALA A 110 3.99 9.70 3.44
CA ALA A 110 3.16 8.70 2.77
C ALA A 110 3.96 7.89 1.74
N ALA A 111 4.68 8.55 0.84
CA ALA A 111 5.52 7.90 -0.17
C ALA A 111 6.70 7.14 0.45
N ASP A 112 7.28 7.68 1.52
CA ASP A 112 8.38 7.04 2.21
C ASP A 112 7.89 5.84 3.02
N ALA A 113 6.66 5.83 3.54
CA ALA A 113 6.10 4.65 4.19
C ALA A 113 5.92 3.48 3.21
N SER A 114 5.49 3.74 1.97
CA SER A 114 5.40 2.70 0.93
C SER A 114 6.77 2.19 0.52
N ASN A 115 7.74 3.09 0.33
CA ASN A 115 9.12 2.71 -0.01
C ASN A 115 9.80 1.94 1.12
N TYR A 116 9.58 2.36 2.36
CA TYR A 116 10.10 1.68 3.53
C TYR A 116 9.54 0.25 3.64
N THR A 117 8.24 0.07 3.39
CA THR A 117 7.58 -1.25 3.38
C THR A 117 8.16 -2.17 2.29
N LEU A 118 8.44 -1.61 1.10
CA LEU A 118 9.10 -2.34 0.02
C LEU A 118 10.47 -2.85 0.45
N TRP A 119 11.31 -2.00 1.04
CA TRP A 119 12.65 -2.40 1.46
C TRP A 119 12.65 -3.31 2.68
N GLU A 120 11.72 -3.13 3.61
CA GLU A 120 11.62 -3.94 4.83
C GLU A 120 11.13 -5.37 4.50
N MET A 121 10.03 -5.49 3.76
CA MET A 121 9.31 -6.77 3.56
C MET A 121 9.27 -7.29 2.12
N GLY A 122 9.76 -6.52 1.15
CA GLY A 122 9.72 -6.89 -0.26
C GLY A 122 8.33 -6.77 -0.88
N HIS A 123 7.42 -6.01 -0.26
CA HIS A 123 6.06 -5.82 -0.76
C HIS A 123 5.85 -4.40 -1.29
N PRO A 124 5.80 -4.19 -2.62
CA PRO A 124 5.46 -2.91 -3.20
C PRO A 124 4.06 -2.49 -2.76
N THR A 125 3.92 -1.23 -2.34
CA THR A 125 2.64 -0.66 -1.95
C THR A 125 2.48 0.71 -2.62
N HIS A 126 1.25 1.20 -2.68
CA HIS A 126 0.93 2.51 -3.21
C HIS A 126 -0.09 3.21 -2.33
N ALA A 127 0.04 4.53 -2.19
CA ALA A 127 -0.89 5.36 -1.46
C ALA A 127 -1.64 6.26 -2.44
N PHE A 128 -2.97 6.09 -2.49
CA PHE A 128 -3.84 6.99 -3.25
C PHE A 128 -4.46 8.02 -2.32
N ASP A 129 -4.62 9.24 -2.82
CA ASP A 129 -5.45 10.25 -2.15
C ASP A 129 -6.93 9.86 -2.33
N LEU A 130 -7.59 9.53 -1.22
CA LEU A 130 -8.97 9.10 -1.22
C LEU A 130 -9.92 10.18 -1.75
N ASP A 131 -9.59 11.46 -1.55
CA ASP A 131 -10.43 12.58 -1.96
C ASP A 131 -10.37 12.81 -3.48
N LEU A 132 -9.33 12.28 -4.15
CA LEU A 132 -9.17 12.36 -5.60
C LEU A 132 -9.77 11.15 -6.35
N LEU A 133 -10.03 10.05 -5.65
CA LEU A 133 -10.60 8.83 -6.21
C LEU A 133 -12.11 8.99 -6.46
N GLN A 134 -12.55 8.80 -7.71
CA GLN A 134 -13.93 9.07 -8.08
C GLN A 134 -14.81 7.82 -8.03
N GLY A 135 -16.04 8.00 -7.55
CA GLY A 135 -17.06 6.94 -7.55
C GLY A 135 -16.90 5.88 -6.46
N GLY A 136 -16.04 6.13 -5.46
CA GLY A 136 -15.98 5.31 -4.25
C GLY A 136 -15.55 3.86 -4.48
N LYS A 137 -14.78 3.59 -5.53
CA LYS A 137 -14.27 2.25 -5.82
C LYS A 137 -12.96 2.25 -6.58
N ILE A 138 -12.23 1.15 -6.45
CA ILE A 138 -11.11 0.78 -7.30
C ILE A 138 -11.53 -0.40 -8.18
N ILE A 139 -11.13 -0.35 -9.44
CA ILE A 139 -11.32 -1.41 -10.43
C ILE A 139 -9.93 -1.80 -10.96
N VAL A 140 -9.55 -3.06 -10.77
CA VAL A 140 -8.34 -3.65 -11.35
C VAL A 140 -8.72 -4.38 -12.62
N ARG A 141 -8.28 -3.85 -13.76
CA ARG A 141 -8.67 -4.34 -15.09
C ARG A 141 -7.58 -4.07 -16.11
N ARG A 142 -7.71 -4.66 -17.31
CA ARG A 142 -6.90 -4.25 -18.45
C ARG A 142 -7.30 -2.86 -18.96
N ALA A 143 -6.34 -2.14 -19.51
CA ALA A 143 -6.61 -0.87 -20.18
C ALA A 143 -7.51 -1.09 -21.40
N ARG A 144 -8.29 -0.06 -21.74
CA ARG A 144 -9.12 -0.06 -22.95
C ARG A 144 -8.36 0.61 -24.08
N ALA A 145 -8.64 0.20 -25.32
CA ALA A 145 -8.01 0.78 -26.49
C ALA A 145 -8.22 2.31 -26.53
N GLY A 146 -7.11 3.05 -26.64
CA GLY A 146 -7.12 4.52 -26.66
C GLY A 146 -7.12 5.19 -25.29
N GLU A 147 -7.08 4.45 -24.18
CA GLU A 147 -6.89 5.04 -22.85
C GLU A 147 -5.50 5.68 -22.72
N THR A 148 -5.46 6.79 -21.98
CA THR A 148 -4.22 7.46 -21.62
C THR A 148 -4.16 7.62 -20.11
N LEU A 149 -2.94 7.55 -19.57
CA LEU A 149 -2.65 7.84 -18.18
C LEU A 149 -1.63 8.97 -18.14
N LYS A 150 -1.99 10.04 -17.42
CA LYS A 150 -1.02 11.05 -17.02
C LYS A 150 -0.29 10.57 -15.78
N THR A 151 0.99 10.30 -15.93
CA THR A 151 1.85 9.81 -14.86
C THR A 151 2.43 10.96 -14.03
N LEU A 152 3.10 10.61 -12.92
CA LEU A 152 3.65 11.59 -11.96
C LEU A 152 4.74 12.49 -12.55
N ASP A 153 5.41 12.07 -13.61
CA ASP A 153 6.36 12.88 -14.39
C ASP A 153 5.67 13.90 -15.32
N GLY A 154 4.33 13.93 -15.33
CA GLY A 154 3.52 14.85 -16.11
C GLY A 154 3.34 14.43 -17.57
N VAL A 155 3.87 13.28 -17.98
CA VAL A 155 3.79 12.79 -19.36
C VAL A 155 2.50 11.99 -19.56
N ASP A 156 1.79 12.24 -20.65
CA ASP A 156 0.66 11.41 -21.05
C ASP A 156 1.17 10.16 -21.78
N ARG A 157 0.92 8.99 -21.19
CA ARG A 157 1.25 7.69 -21.78
C ARG A 157 0.01 7.05 -22.37
N LYS A 158 0.08 6.60 -23.62
CA LYS A 158 -0.94 5.76 -24.24
C LYS A 158 -0.83 4.35 -23.68
N LEU A 159 -1.94 3.80 -23.23
CA LEU A 159 -2.02 2.46 -22.67
C LEU A 159 -2.30 1.44 -23.77
N SER A 160 -1.60 0.31 -23.71
CA SER A 160 -1.90 -0.86 -24.52
C SER A 160 -3.04 -1.64 -23.88
N PRO A 161 -3.94 -2.28 -24.65
CA PRO A 161 -4.97 -3.17 -24.07
C PRO A 161 -4.42 -4.35 -23.27
N GLU A 162 -3.12 -4.64 -23.38
CA GLU A 162 -2.44 -5.64 -22.55
C GLU A 162 -1.96 -5.09 -21.20
N ASP A 163 -2.01 -3.78 -20.98
CA ASP A 163 -1.60 -3.17 -19.72
C ASP A 163 -2.63 -3.46 -18.62
N LEU A 164 -2.17 -4.02 -17.50
CA LEU A 164 -2.98 -4.13 -16.29
C LEU A 164 -2.94 -2.79 -15.57
N ILE A 165 -4.10 -2.22 -15.26
CA ILE A 165 -4.19 -0.91 -14.63
C ILE A 165 -5.07 -0.94 -13.38
N ILE A 166 -4.84 0.06 -12.53
CA ILE A 166 -5.73 0.42 -11.43
C ILE A 166 -6.53 1.63 -11.90
N ALA A 167 -7.86 1.50 -11.93
CA ALA A 167 -8.77 2.56 -12.32
C ALA A 167 -9.72 2.90 -11.18
N ASP A 168 -10.20 4.14 -11.14
CA ASP A 168 -11.40 4.49 -10.38
C ASP A 168 -12.65 4.29 -11.26
N ALA A 169 -13.81 4.79 -10.84
CA ALA A 169 -15.04 4.63 -11.61
C ALA A 169 -15.04 5.35 -12.98
N LYS A 170 -14.11 6.29 -13.21
CA LYS A 170 -14.09 7.14 -14.41
C LYS A 170 -12.82 7.02 -15.23
N LYS A 171 -11.66 6.82 -14.61
CA LYS A 171 -10.35 6.92 -15.29
C LYS A 171 -9.30 5.99 -14.69
N PRO A 172 -8.26 5.65 -15.48
CA PRO A 172 -7.02 5.08 -14.95
C PRO A 172 -6.40 6.01 -13.91
N VAL A 173 -5.89 5.46 -12.81
CA VAL A 173 -5.20 6.19 -11.74
C VAL A 173 -3.77 5.71 -11.52
N ALA A 174 -3.48 4.46 -11.88
CA ALA A 174 -2.11 3.92 -11.90
C ALA A 174 -1.97 2.83 -12.97
N LEU A 175 -0.72 2.64 -13.40
CA LEU A 175 -0.26 1.57 -14.27
C LEU A 175 0.60 0.62 -13.43
#